data_AF-A0A536DZM9-F1
#
_entry.id   AF-A0A536DZM9-F1
#
_cell.length_a   1.000
_cell.length_b   1.000
_cell.length_c   1.000
_cell.angle_alpha   90.00
_cell.angle_beta   90.00
_cell.angle_gamma   90.00
#
_symmetry.space_group_name_H-M   'P 1'
#
loop_
_entity.id
_entity.type
_entity.pdbx_description
1 polymer ?
#
loop_
_entity_poly.entity_id
_entity_poly.type
_entity_poly.pdbx_seq_one_letter_code
_entity_poly.pdbx_strand_id
1 'polypeptide(L)'
;EEVSATQASYTATVFNMQHANHGPSGGGGAAPSYKCPVSDRSCPDYVIAALDPFSYHRLFDAMEAANWYPGVLGAGLDKFNVQKSYDGELRNAHSLVPFLSPYDHQSNATVRQYLGTVQHYYPGQFQALDIYTQHSWTAAMVFTAAAKKAGSNLTRDSLVQALNSLQGFQTGWSVPLSYGSGNHDPNHCFTYTANNGGGWRTTTQGWICS
;
A
#
# COMPACT_ATOMS: atom_id res chain seq x y z
N GLU A 1 -8.57 -7.48 -21.29
CA GLU A 1 -8.50 -6.03 -21.47
C GLU A 1 -7.09 -5.62 -21.04
N GLU A 2 -6.20 -5.44 -22.01
CA GLU A 2 -4.83 -5.03 -21.79
C GLU A 2 -4.82 -3.57 -21.36
N VAL A 3 -4.45 -3.31 -20.10
CA VAL A 3 -4.13 -1.95 -19.67
C VAL A 3 -2.67 -1.72 -20.01
N SER A 4 -2.46 -1.14 -21.18
CA SER A 4 -1.19 -0.59 -21.64
C SER A 4 -0.59 0.32 -20.57
N ALA A 5 0.55 -0.08 -20.00
CA ALA A 5 1.35 0.68 -19.05
C ALA A 5 2.07 1.88 -19.72
N THR A 6 1.37 2.60 -20.59
CA THR A 6 1.85 3.79 -21.29
C THR A 6 1.19 5.03 -20.72
N GLN A 7 1.43 5.30 -19.44
CA GLN A 7 1.54 6.67 -18.96
C GLN A 7 2.92 6.81 -18.31
N ALA A 8 3.89 7.07 -19.19
CA ALA A 8 5.31 7.27 -18.91
C ALA A 8 5.64 8.42 -17.92
N SER A 9 4.62 9.09 -17.37
CA SER A 9 4.72 10.13 -16.35
C SER A 9 4.67 9.59 -14.92
N TYR A 10 4.07 8.42 -14.66
CA TYR A 10 4.04 7.83 -13.30
C TYR A 10 5.33 7.08 -12.96
N THR A 11 5.96 6.46 -13.96
CA THR A 11 7.22 5.72 -13.84
C THR A 11 8.44 6.63 -13.65
N ALA A 12 8.34 7.90 -14.04
CA ALA A 12 9.46 8.84 -13.99
C ALA A 12 9.89 9.23 -12.57
N THR A 13 8.96 9.19 -11.60
CA THR A 13 9.28 9.52 -10.20
C THR A 13 9.82 8.30 -9.44
N VAL A 14 9.46 7.10 -9.88
CA VAL A 14 9.90 5.81 -9.31
C VAL A 14 11.35 5.47 -9.67
N PHE A 15 11.81 5.91 -10.85
CA PHE A 15 13.18 5.64 -11.31
C PHE A 15 14.23 6.67 -10.85
N ASN A 16 13.91 7.53 -9.88
CA ASN A 16 14.90 8.49 -9.38
C ASN A 16 15.94 7.88 -8.41
N MET A 17 15.88 6.58 -8.12
CA MET A 17 17.01 5.89 -7.48
C MET A 17 18.16 5.57 -8.44
N GLN A 18 17.94 5.63 -9.76
CA GLN A 18 19.06 5.65 -10.71
C GLN A 18 19.82 6.98 -10.69
N HIS A 19 19.23 8.04 -10.09
CA HIS A 19 19.83 9.37 -9.99
C HIS A 19 20.65 9.61 -8.72
N ALA A 20 20.93 8.57 -7.92
CA ALA A 20 22.13 8.59 -7.07
C ALA A 20 23.44 8.69 -7.91
N ASN A 21 23.34 8.62 -9.24
CA ASN A 21 24.47 8.70 -10.18
C ASN A 21 24.57 10.00 -10.97
N HIS A 22 23.81 11.05 -10.63
CA HIS A 22 24.01 12.38 -11.22
C HIS A 22 24.48 13.37 -10.15
N GLY A 23 25.79 13.59 -10.12
CA GLY A 23 26.36 14.83 -9.59
C GLY A 23 25.73 16.05 -10.29
N PRO A 24 25.91 17.27 -9.72
CA PRO A 24 25.24 18.47 -10.19
C PRO A 24 25.38 18.64 -11.71
N SER A 25 24.26 18.94 -12.36
CA SER A 25 24.15 19.14 -13.80
C SER A 25 24.92 20.38 -14.25
N GLY A 26 26.24 20.22 -14.44
CA GLY A 26 27.11 21.27 -14.95
C GLY A 26 28.51 20.75 -15.26
N GLY A 27 28.74 20.33 -16.51
CA GLY A 27 30.08 20.15 -17.09
C GLY A 27 30.41 18.69 -17.43
N GLY A 28 30.76 18.45 -18.70
CA GLY A 28 30.93 17.13 -19.29
C GLY A 28 32.00 16.24 -18.61
N GLY A 29 31.68 14.96 -18.53
CA GLY A 29 32.56 13.89 -18.01
C GLY A 29 31.95 13.22 -16.78
N ALA A 30 31.68 11.91 -16.86
CA ALA A 30 31.12 11.15 -15.75
C ALA A 30 31.96 11.33 -14.47
N ALA A 31 31.33 11.86 -13.41
CA ALA A 31 31.92 12.05 -12.09
C ALA A 31 30.88 11.71 -11.01
N PRO A 32 31.35 11.18 -9.87
CA PRO A 32 31.52 9.76 -9.58
C PRO A 32 30.21 9.10 -9.09
N SER A 33 30.08 7.81 -9.38
CA SER A 33 29.14 6.87 -8.77
C SER A 33 29.41 6.74 -7.27
N TYR A 34 28.97 7.74 -6.49
CA TYR A 34 29.06 7.72 -5.05
C TYR A 34 28.08 6.67 -4.51
N LYS A 35 28.64 5.58 -3.97
CA LYS A 35 27.88 4.56 -3.25
C LYS A 35 27.88 4.95 -1.79
N CYS A 36 26.70 5.04 -1.18
CA CYS A 36 26.56 5.29 0.24
C CYS A 36 27.18 4.14 1.06
N PRO A 37 28.37 4.32 1.66
CA PRO A 37 28.90 3.30 2.54
C PRO A 37 28.14 3.36 3.88
N VAL A 38 28.06 2.22 4.57
CA VAL A 38 27.29 2.05 5.82
C VAL A 38 27.69 3.07 6.92
N SER A 39 28.90 3.62 6.86
CA SER A 39 29.40 4.60 7.85
C SER A 39 29.12 6.06 7.52
N ASP A 40 28.61 6.38 6.33
CA ASP A 40 28.40 7.78 5.93
C ASP A 40 27.05 8.30 6.41
N ARG A 41 27.08 9.20 7.39
CA ARG A 41 25.90 9.82 8.00
C ARG A 41 25.25 10.91 7.13
N SER A 42 25.87 11.27 5.99
CA SER A 42 25.24 12.18 5.03
C SER A 42 24.27 11.46 4.09
N CYS A 43 24.32 10.13 4.04
CA CYS A 43 23.39 9.32 3.28
C CYS A 43 22.00 9.31 3.93
N PRO A 44 20.92 9.25 3.13
CA PRO A 44 19.58 9.16 3.67
C PRO A 44 19.40 7.93 4.55
N ASP A 45 18.83 8.12 5.74
CA ASP A 45 18.44 7.02 6.63
C ASP A 45 17.23 6.25 6.10
N TYR A 46 16.40 6.90 5.28
CA TYR A 46 15.17 6.34 4.71
C TYR A 46 14.97 6.71 3.24
N VAL A 47 14.35 5.80 2.49
CA VAL A 47 13.80 6.02 1.16
C VAL A 47 12.28 5.94 1.22
N ILE A 48 11.59 6.97 0.73
CA ILE A 48 10.14 6.93 0.52
C ILE A 48 9.88 6.39 -0.88
N ALA A 49 9.11 5.31 -0.98
CA ALA A 49 8.85 4.62 -2.23
C ALA A 49 7.35 4.33 -2.40
N ALA A 50 6.76 4.71 -3.51
CA ALA A 50 5.37 4.42 -3.85
C ALA A 50 5.35 3.48 -5.07
N LEU A 51 5.73 2.22 -4.83
CA LEU A 51 5.95 1.23 -5.88
C LEU A 51 4.81 0.23 -5.94
N ASP A 52 4.58 -0.34 -7.11
CA ASP A 52 3.83 -1.58 -7.18
C ASP A 52 4.62 -2.70 -6.47
N PRO A 53 3.95 -3.79 -6.08
CA PRO A 53 4.54 -4.85 -5.27
C PRO A 53 5.78 -5.46 -5.89
N PHE A 54 5.76 -5.70 -7.20
CA PHE A 54 6.85 -6.38 -7.89
C PHE A 54 8.03 -5.43 -8.11
N SER A 55 7.79 -4.13 -8.16
CA SER A 55 8.86 -3.13 -8.24
C SER A 55 9.64 -2.96 -6.94
N TYR A 56 9.07 -3.30 -5.77
CA TYR A 56 9.85 -3.31 -4.52
C TYR A 56 10.98 -4.36 -4.53
N HIS A 57 10.80 -5.50 -5.20
CA HIS A 57 11.89 -6.47 -5.39
C HIS A 57 13.10 -5.82 -6.07
N ARG A 58 12.85 -5.02 -7.12
CA ARG A 58 13.93 -4.34 -7.85
C ARG A 58 14.61 -3.25 -7.02
N LEU A 59 13.86 -2.58 -6.15
CA LEU A 59 14.42 -1.65 -5.17
C LEU A 59 15.37 -2.41 -4.22
N PHE A 60 14.92 -3.54 -3.67
CA PHE A 60 15.71 -4.35 -2.74
C PHE A 60 16.96 -4.96 -3.40
N ASP A 61 16.84 -5.49 -4.63
CA ASP A 61 18.01 -5.94 -5.41
C ASP A 61 19.02 -4.80 -5.63
N ALA A 62 18.53 -3.58 -5.90
CA ALA A 62 19.38 -2.42 -6.10
C ALA A 62 20.08 -1.97 -4.81
N MET A 63 19.39 -2.05 -3.66
CA MET A 63 19.96 -1.79 -2.33
C MET A 63 21.07 -2.80 -2.00
N GLU A 64 20.83 -4.09 -2.26
CA GLU A 64 21.81 -5.15 -2.07
C GLU A 64 23.03 -4.95 -2.98
N ALA A 65 22.82 -4.71 -4.28
CA ALA A 65 23.90 -4.44 -5.24
C ALA A 65 24.72 -3.18 -4.91
N ALA A 66 24.10 -2.20 -4.23
CA ALA A 66 24.75 -0.99 -3.76
C ALA A 66 25.46 -1.18 -2.41
N ASN A 67 25.21 -2.28 -1.69
CA ASN A 67 25.60 -2.47 -0.29
C ASN A 67 25.15 -1.29 0.60
N TRP A 68 23.93 -0.79 0.35
CA TRP A 68 23.32 0.33 1.05
C TRP A 68 21.88 -0.04 1.45
N TYR A 69 21.61 -0.04 2.75
CA TYR A 69 20.37 -0.56 3.32
C TYR A 69 19.64 0.50 4.16
N PRO A 70 19.15 1.59 3.54
CA PRO A 70 18.30 2.55 4.23
C PRO A 70 17.00 1.86 4.68
N GLY A 71 16.31 2.44 5.65
CA GLY A 71 14.93 2.07 5.90
C GLY A 71 14.06 2.42 4.69
N VAL A 72 12.95 1.71 4.51
CA VAL A 72 12.02 1.98 3.40
C VAL A 72 10.66 2.36 3.96
N LEU A 73 10.15 3.52 3.56
CA LEU A 73 8.79 3.97 3.82
C LEU A 73 7.97 3.76 2.55
N GLY A 74 7.30 2.61 2.46
CA GLY A 74 6.52 2.17 1.31
C GLY A 74 5.03 2.49 1.43
N ALA A 75 4.32 2.56 0.31
CA ALA A 75 2.87 2.37 0.28
C ALA A 75 2.55 0.91 -0.09
N GLY A 76 1.77 0.21 0.75
CA GLY A 76 1.31 -1.15 0.47
C GLY A 76 2.41 -2.21 0.31
N LEU A 77 3.50 -2.10 1.08
CA LEU A 77 4.64 -3.03 1.09
C LEU A 77 4.35 -4.36 1.82
N ASP A 78 3.34 -4.38 2.69
CA ASP A 78 2.89 -5.51 3.50
C ASP A 78 2.06 -6.54 2.69
N LYS A 79 2.69 -7.21 1.73
CA LYS A 79 2.03 -8.22 0.85
C LYS A 79 2.53 -9.66 1.01
N PHE A 80 1.65 -10.60 1.35
CA PHE A 80 2.02 -11.98 1.70
C PHE A 80 2.73 -12.73 0.58
N ASN A 81 2.27 -12.55 -0.67
CA ASN A 81 2.79 -13.25 -1.83
C ASN A 81 4.15 -12.74 -2.32
N VAL A 82 4.41 -11.43 -2.20
CA VAL A 82 5.65 -10.81 -2.70
C VAL A 82 6.72 -10.69 -1.61
N GLN A 83 6.35 -10.73 -0.34
CA GLN A 83 7.32 -10.72 0.76
C GLN A 83 8.24 -11.94 0.80
N LYS A 84 7.79 -13.10 0.32
CA LYS A 84 8.63 -14.31 0.33
C LYS A 84 9.87 -14.19 -0.55
N SER A 85 9.88 -13.23 -1.47
CA SER A 85 11.04 -12.92 -2.30
C SER A 85 11.91 -11.79 -1.73
N TYR A 86 11.62 -11.30 -0.52
CA TYR A 86 12.45 -10.32 0.16
C TYR A 86 13.18 -11.00 1.32
N ASP A 87 14.47 -10.72 1.48
CA ASP A 87 15.31 -11.30 2.53
C ASP A 87 15.44 -10.32 3.71
N GLY A 88 16.66 -9.87 4.02
CA GLY A 88 16.96 -9.00 5.17
C GLY A 88 16.51 -7.54 4.97
N GLU A 89 16.11 -7.16 3.76
CA GLU A 89 15.82 -5.78 3.35
C GLU A 89 14.55 -5.25 4.02
N LEU A 90 13.68 -6.14 4.49
CA LEU A 90 12.50 -5.77 5.26
C LEU A 90 12.80 -5.33 6.69
N ARG A 91 14.03 -5.46 7.21
CA ARG A 91 14.35 -5.27 8.64
C ARG A 91 14.10 -3.85 9.16
N ASN A 92 14.02 -2.84 8.30
CA ASN A 92 13.66 -1.44 8.62
C ASN A 92 12.58 -0.89 7.66
N ALA A 93 11.66 -1.75 7.24
CA ALA A 93 10.60 -1.38 6.31
C ALA A 93 9.32 -0.95 7.05
N HIS A 94 8.70 0.12 6.58
CA HIS A 94 7.40 0.60 7.01
C HIS A 94 6.47 0.66 5.79
N SER A 95 5.19 0.36 5.99
CA SER A 95 4.15 0.43 4.96
C SER A 95 3.04 1.36 5.44
N LEU A 96 2.71 2.37 4.64
CA LEU A 96 1.48 3.14 4.80
C LEU A 96 0.30 2.29 4.30
N VAL A 97 -0.68 2.09 5.17
CA VAL A 97 -1.87 1.28 4.88
C VAL A 97 -3.16 1.98 5.33
N PRO A 98 -4.23 1.96 4.50
CA PRO A 98 -5.54 2.51 4.88
C PRO A 98 -6.42 1.52 5.67
N PHE A 99 -5.93 0.31 5.93
CA PHE A 99 -6.65 -0.77 6.63
C PHE A 99 -5.79 -1.39 7.73
N LEU A 100 -6.43 -1.90 8.78
CA LEU A 100 -5.77 -2.76 9.76
C LEU A 100 -5.21 -3.99 9.09
N SER A 101 -3.96 -4.33 9.38
CA SER A 101 -3.32 -5.45 8.71
C SER A 101 -3.96 -6.78 9.14
N PRO A 102 -4.29 -7.68 8.19
CA PRO A 102 -4.78 -9.02 8.51
C PRO A 102 -3.75 -9.89 9.27
N TYR A 103 -2.47 -9.49 9.27
CA TYR A 103 -1.37 -10.25 9.87
C TYR A 103 -1.38 -10.22 11.40
N ASP A 104 -1.78 -9.09 11.96
CA ASP A 104 -1.72 -8.82 13.40
C ASP A 104 -3.08 -8.44 14.01
N HIS A 105 -4.13 -8.35 13.20
CA HIS A 105 -5.51 -8.09 13.64
C HIS A 105 -6.46 -9.28 13.42
N GLN A 106 -5.98 -10.53 13.51
CA GLN A 106 -6.81 -11.73 13.28
C GLN A 106 -7.99 -11.88 14.27
N SER A 107 -7.99 -11.18 15.41
CA SER A 107 -9.13 -11.15 16.33
C SER A 107 -10.24 -10.19 15.89
N ASN A 108 -9.95 -9.24 15.00
CA ASN A 108 -10.92 -8.28 14.47
C ASN A 108 -12.03 -9.00 13.67
N ALA A 109 -13.29 -8.62 13.90
CA ALA A 109 -14.43 -9.30 13.28
C ALA A 109 -14.44 -9.18 11.75
N THR A 110 -14.16 -7.99 11.20
CA THR A 110 -14.08 -7.77 9.74
C THR A 110 -12.93 -8.56 9.14
N VAL A 111 -11.76 -8.57 9.80
CA VAL A 111 -10.60 -9.37 9.35
C VAL A 111 -10.95 -10.86 9.33
N ARG A 112 -11.57 -11.40 10.38
CA ARG A 112 -11.99 -12.81 10.43
C ARG A 112 -12.99 -13.14 9.33
N GLN A 113 -13.96 -12.26 9.10
CA GLN A 113 -14.95 -12.45 8.05
C GLN A 113 -14.29 -12.48 6.67
N TYR A 114 -13.41 -11.53 6.38
CA TYR A 114 -12.66 -11.47 5.13
C TYR A 114 -11.81 -12.73 4.92
N LEU A 115 -10.96 -13.09 5.88
CA LEU A 115 -10.10 -14.27 5.79
C LEU A 115 -10.94 -15.56 5.66
N GLY A 116 -11.97 -15.72 6.50
CA GLY A 116 -12.85 -16.90 6.46
C GLY A 116 -13.63 -17.02 5.15
N THR A 117 -14.09 -15.90 4.58
CA THR A 117 -14.81 -15.88 3.30
C THR A 117 -13.89 -16.32 2.16
N VAL A 118 -12.67 -15.79 2.09
CA VAL A 118 -11.70 -16.18 1.05
C VAL A 118 -11.28 -17.63 1.24
N GLN A 119 -11.00 -18.07 2.47
CA GLN A 119 -10.63 -19.46 2.75
C GLN A 119 -11.73 -20.45 2.33
N HIS A 120 -13.00 -20.08 2.45
CA HIS A 120 -14.13 -20.92 2.09
C HIS A 120 -14.40 -20.95 0.59
N TYR A 121 -14.54 -19.77 -0.06
CA TYR A 121 -14.96 -19.69 -1.46
C TYR A 121 -13.80 -19.70 -2.46
N TYR A 122 -12.63 -19.22 -2.06
CA TYR A 122 -11.45 -19.06 -2.93
C TYR A 122 -10.16 -19.54 -2.26
N PRO A 123 -10.10 -20.78 -1.74
CA PRO A 123 -8.95 -21.26 -0.97
C PRO A 123 -7.61 -21.17 -1.72
N GLY A 124 -7.61 -21.35 -3.04
CA GLY A 124 -6.41 -21.20 -3.88
C GLY A 124 -5.88 -19.77 -3.99
N GLN A 125 -6.69 -18.77 -3.63
CA GLN A 125 -6.30 -17.34 -3.63
C GLN A 125 -5.90 -16.84 -2.24
N PHE A 126 -6.02 -17.66 -1.19
CA PHE A 126 -5.74 -17.22 0.18
C PHE A 126 -4.30 -16.72 0.36
N GLN A 127 -3.35 -17.34 -0.34
CA GLN A 127 -1.95 -16.89 -0.33
C GLN A 127 -1.69 -15.65 -1.20
N ALA A 128 -2.65 -15.20 -2.00
CA ALA A 128 -2.53 -13.98 -2.80
C ALA A 128 -3.13 -12.76 -2.09
N LEU A 129 -3.60 -12.91 -0.85
CA LEU A 129 -4.21 -11.82 -0.11
C LEU A 129 -3.19 -10.74 0.24
N ASP A 130 -3.60 -9.51 -0.03
CA ASP A 130 -2.80 -8.30 0.09
C ASP A 130 -3.67 -7.06 0.29
N ILE A 131 -3.03 -5.89 0.37
CA ILE A 131 -3.73 -4.61 0.52
C ILE A 131 -4.73 -4.30 -0.60
N TYR A 132 -4.53 -4.78 -1.84
CA TYR A 132 -5.47 -4.53 -2.93
C TYR A 132 -6.72 -5.38 -2.79
N THR A 133 -6.59 -6.62 -2.34
CA THR A 133 -7.76 -7.44 -2.03
C THR A 133 -8.57 -6.89 -0.85
N GLN A 134 -7.92 -6.22 0.13
CA GLN A 134 -8.61 -5.47 1.18
C GLN A 134 -9.35 -4.23 0.65
N HIS A 135 -8.78 -3.51 -0.33
CA HIS A 135 -9.50 -2.44 -1.04
C HIS A 135 -10.74 -2.99 -1.73
N SER A 136 -10.62 -4.08 -2.49
CA SER A 136 -11.74 -4.72 -3.18
C SER A 136 -12.83 -5.21 -2.23
N TRP A 137 -12.44 -5.79 -1.09
CA TRP A 137 -13.38 -6.17 -0.03
C TRP A 137 -14.13 -4.96 0.52
N THR A 138 -13.41 -3.88 0.86
CA THR A 138 -14.02 -2.63 1.34
C THR A 138 -14.97 -2.03 0.31
N ALA A 139 -14.58 -2.01 -0.97
CA ALA A 139 -15.45 -1.55 -2.06
C ALA A 139 -16.73 -2.38 -2.16
N ALA A 140 -16.64 -3.71 -2.00
CA ALA A 140 -17.81 -4.59 -1.97
C ALA A 140 -18.70 -4.34 -0.74
N MET A 141 -18.12 -4.05 0.43
CA MET A 141 -18.88 -3.65 1.62
C MET A 141 -19.67 -2.36 1.38
N VAL A 142 -19.03 -1.34 0.81
CA VAL A 142 -19.66 -0.05 0.48
C VAL A 142 -20.77 -0.23 -0.56
N PHE A 143 -20.49 -0.98 -1.63
CA PHE A 143 -21.48 -1.30 -2.66
C PHE A 143 -22.70 -2.00 -2.06
N THR A 144 -22.48 -3.00 -1.20
CA THR A 144 -23.55 -3.76 -0.55
C THR A 144 -24.39 -2.88 0.35
N ALA A 145 -23.77 -1.97 1.11
CA ALA A 145 -24.48 -1.03 1.96
C ALA A 145 -25.35 -0.06 1.13
N ALA A 146 -24.81 0.48 0.04
CA ALA A 146 -25.55 1.37 -0.84
C ALA A 146 -26.68 0.65 -1.58
N ALA A 147 -26.45 -0.55 -2.11
CA ALA A 147 -27.47 -1.35 -2.79
C ALA A 147 -28.63 -1.70 -1.83
N LYS A 148 -28.33 -2.06 -0.57
CA LYS A 148 -29.35 -2.26 0.46
C LYS A 148 -30.15 -0.99 0.74
N LYS A 149 -29.49 0.16 0.80
CA LYS A 149 -30.13 1.47 1.01
C LYS A 149 -31.00 1.91 -0.16
N ALA A 150 -30.61 1.60 -1.39
CA ALA A 150 -31.36 1.91 -2.61
C ALA A 150 -32.67 1.11 -2.75
N GLY A 151 -32.78 -0.05 -2.07
CA GLY A 151 -33.99 -0.86 -2.02
C GLY A 151 -34.17 -1.80 -3.22
N SER A 152 -35.32 -2.47 -3.27
CA SER A 152 -35.60 -3.56 -4.23
C SER A 152 -35.76 -3.10 -5.68
N ASN A 153 -36.11 -1.84 -5.93
CA ASN A 153 -36.15 -1.25 -7.26
C ASN A 153 -34.81 -0.60 -7.61
N LEU A 154 -33.75 -1.40 -7.57
CA LEU A 154 -32.37 -0.95 -7.77
C LEU A 154 -32.17 -0.45 -9.21
N THR A 155 -31.80 0.82 -9.34
CA THR A 155 -31.36 1.42 -10.60
C THR A 155 -29.95 1.97 -10.41
N ARG A 156 -29.27 2.32 -11.51
CA ARG A 156 -27.98 3.00 -11.41
C ARG A 156 -28.10 4.31 -10.61
N ASP A 157 -29.16 5.08 -10.88
CA ASP A 157 -29.37 6.37 -10.23
C ASP A 157 -29.65 6.22 -8.73
N SER A 158 -30.50 5.26 -8.34
CA SER A 158 -30.78 5.02 -6.92
C SER A 158 -29.55 4.48 -6.18
N LEU A 159 -28.71 3.68 -6.84
CA LEU A 159 -27.43 3.23 -6.28
C LEU A 159 -26.43 4.39 -6.09
N VAL A 160 -26.27 5.25 -7.09
CA VAL A 160 -25.35 6.41 -7.00
C VAL A 160 -25.81 7.39 -5.92
N GLN A 161 -27.12 7.66 -5.85
CA GLN A 161 -27.70 8.47 -4.77
C GLN A 161 -27.44 7.84 -3.40
N ALA A 162 -27.61 6.52 -3.28
CA ALA A 162 -27.32 5.81 -2.04
C ALA A 162 -25.84 5.89 -1.66
N LEU A 163 -24.91 5.68 -2.60
CA LEU A 163 -23.46 5.79 -2.38
C LEU A 163 -23.07 7.19 -1.87
N ASN A 164 -23.53 8.24 -2.55
CA ASN A 164 -23.23 9.63 -2.18
C ASN A 164 -23.83 10.04 -0.82
N SER A 165 -24.78 9.26 -0.30
CA SER A 165 -25.43 9.51 0.98
C SER A 165 -24.84 8.70 2.15
N LEU A 166 -23.78 7.93 1.93
CA LEU A 166 -23.09 7.18 2.99
C LEU A 166 -22.25 8.12 3.84
N GLN A 167 -22.54 8.15 5.14
CA GLN A 167 -21.84 8.96 6.15
C GLN A 167 -21.43 8.05 7.31
N GLY A 168 -20.17 8.16 7.75
CA GLY A 168 -19.65 7.41 8.90
C GLY A 168 -19.78 5.89 8.76
N PHE A 169 -19.69 5.35 7.54
CA PHE A 169 -19.83 3.93 7.26
C PHE A 169 -18.72 3.14 7.95
N GLN A 170 -19.11 2.26 8.87
CA GLN A 170 -18.19 1.47 9.68
C GLN A 170 -17.72 0.24 8.90
N THR A 171 -16.47 0.25 8.46
CA THR A 171 -15.83 -0.92 7.85
C THR A 171 -15.33 -1.92 8.90
N GLY A 172 -15.06 -1.44 10.11
CA GLY A 172 -14.49 -2.24 11.21
C GLY A 172 -12.98 -2.49 11.09
N TRP A 173 -12.32 -2.02 10.03
CA TRP A 173 -10.87 -2.15 9.84
C TRP A 173 -10.19 -0.90 9.24
N SER A 174 -10.93 0.16 8.97
CA SER A 174 -10.42 1.50 8.63
C SER A 174 -11.11 2.52 9.53
N VAL A 175 -10.72 3.79 9.40
CA VAL A 175 -11.60 4.87 9.88
C VAL A 175 -12.97 4.82 9.18
N PRO A 176 -14.02 5.38 9.80
CA PRO A 176 -15.35 5.45 9.18
C PRO A 176 -15.31 6.18 7.84
N LEU A 177 -15.93 5.58 6.81
CA LEU A 177 -15.94 6.12 5.46
C LEU A 177 -17.13 7.05 5.23
N SER A 178 -16.90 8.21 4.63
CA SER A 178 -17.97 9.16 4.30
C SER A 178 -17.81 9.63 2.86
N TYR A 179 -18.92 9.66 2.12
CA TYR A 179 -19.00 10.13 0.75
C TYR A 179 -19.85 11.39 0.71
N GLY A 180 -19.56 12.32 -0.19
CA GLY A 180 -20.30 13.58 -0.27
C GLY A 180 -20.19 14.24 -1.63
N SER A 181 -20.67 15.48 -1.72
CA SER A 181 -20.47 16.29 -2.93
C SER A 181 -18.99 16.67 -3.06
N GLY A 182 -18.33 16.25 -4.13
CA GLY A 182 -16.93 16.60 -4.40
C GLY A 182 -16.08 15.36 -4.71
N ASN A 183 -14.83 15.36 -4.23
CA ASN A 183 -13.91 14.24 -4.45
C ASN A 183 -14.45 12.98 -3.76
N HIS A 184 -14.57 11.89 -4.51
CA HIS A 184 -15.02 10.60 -4.01
C HIS A 184 -13.85 9.80 -3.39
N ASP A 185 -13.08 10.47 -2.54
CA ASP A 185 -12.05 9.87 -1.70
C ASP A 185 -12.59 9.80 -0.25
N PRO A 186 -13.14 8.66 0.19
CA PRO A 186 -13.86 8.55 1.45
C PRO A 186 -12.94 8.33 2.65
N ASN A 187 -11.62 8.19 2.44
CA ASN A 187 -10.66 7.88 3.48
C ASN A 187 -9.39 8.74 3.34
N HIS A 188 -9.28 9.75 4.19
CA HIS A 188 -8.10 10.60 4.27
C HIS A 188 -7.16 10.21 5.42
N CYS A 189 -7.21 8.95 5.85
CA CYS A 189 -6.42 8.44 6.96
C CYS A 189 -5.63 7.19 6.58
N PHE A 190 -4.40 7.12 7.10
CA PHE A 190 -3.52 5.96 6.99
C PHE A 190 -2.95 5.60 8.35
N THR A 191 -2.49 4.36 8.48
CA THR A 191 -1.64 3.94 9.59
C THR A 191 -0.36 3.31 9.04
N TYR A 192 0.65 3.16 9.89
CA TYR A 192 1.88 2.49 9.52
C TYR A 192 1.86 1.05 10.02
N THR A 193 2.27 0.11 9.18
CA THR A 193 2.82 -1.17 9.64
C THR A 193 4.34 -1.13 9.51
N ALA A 194 5.05 -1.85 10.36
CA ALA A 194 6.50 -1.97 10.35
C ALA A 194 6.90 -3.45 10.36
N ASN A 195 7.99 -3.76 9.67
CA ASN A 195 8.65 -5.06 9.75
C ASN A 195 10.05 -4.85 10.32
N ASN A 196 10.32 -5.51 11.45
CA ASN A 196 11.63 -5.46 12.12
C ASN A 196 12.38 -6.80 12.01
N GLY A 197 12.07 -7.60 10.98
CA GLY A 197 12.57 -8.98 10.81
C GLY A 197 11.72 -10.06 11.49
N GLY A 198 10.66 -9.68 12.21
CA GLY A 198 9.70 -10.58 12.86
C GLY A 198 8.33 -10.67 12.17
N GLY A 199 8.21 -10.08 10.97
CA GLY A 199 6.95 -9.91 10.24
C GLY A 199 6.30 -8.55 10.47
N TRP A 200 5.28 -8.24 9.68
CA TRP A 200 4.57 -6.96 9.73
C TRP A 200 3.71 -6.82 10.97
N ARG A 201 3.81 -5.65 11.61
CA ARG A 201 3.02 -5.24 12.76
C ARG A 201 2.56 -3.80 12.57
N THR A 202 1.29 -3.55 12.79
CA THR A 202 0.71 -2.21 12.86
C THR A 202 1.36 -1.48 14.03
N THR A 203 1.83 -0.28 13.76
CA THR A 203 2.48 0.58 14.74
C THR A 203 1.45 1.14 15.71
N THR A 204 1.90 1.51 16.91
CA THR A 204 1.04 2.06 17.97
C THR A 204 0.64 3.53 17.73
N GLN A 205 1.07 4.15 16.63
CA GLN A 205 0.80 5.55 16.31
C GLN A 205 -0.66 5.84 15.95
N GLY A 206 -1.47 4.80 15.71
CA GLY A 206 -2.88 4.96 15.35
C GLY A 206 -3.08 5.46 13.92
N TRP A 207 -4.22 6.11 13.67
CA TRP A 207 -4.56 6.70 12.37
C TRP A 207 -4.02 8.12 12.25
N ILE A 208 -3.38 8.41 11.12
CA ILE A 208 -2.90 9.73 10.72
C ILE A 208 -3.83 10.23 9.62
N CYS A 209 -4.53 11.33 9.88
CA CYS A 209 -5.57 11.88 9.02
C CYS A 209 -5.21 13.29 8.55
N SER A 210 -5.59 13.64 7.31
CA SER A 210 -5.44 14.98 6.72
C SER A 210 -6.77 15.61 6.37
#